data_AF-R5JDA7-F1
#
_entry.id   AF-R5JDA7-F1
#
_cell.length_a   1.000
_cell.length_b   1.000
_cell.length_c   1.000
_cell.angle_alpha   90.00
_cell.angle_beta   90.00
_cell.angle_gamma   90.00
#
_symmetry.space_group_name_H-M   'P 1'
#
loop_
_entity.id
_entity.type
_entity.pdbx_description
1 polymer ?
#
loop_
_entity_poly.entity_id
_entity_poly.type
_entity_poly.pdbx_seq_one_letter_code
_entity_poly.pdbx_strand_id
1 'polypeptide(L)'
;MDKVSEDINHILAKWDPIGVGENIATDEYKGYIPMILHLLPNRQELMEYLENVLMNEMGLDYNSNNKNHLYDLQKICNSLIEIYQNHKK
;
A
#
# COMPACT_ATOMS: atom_id res chain seq x y z
N MET A 1 16.01 -0.74 7.29
CA MET A 1 15.37 -0.04 6.15
C MET A 1 15.77 1.42 6.26
N ASP A 2 15.57 2.23 5.21
CA ASP A 2 15.57 3.68 5.43
C ASP A 2 14.25 4.12 6.07
N LYS A 3 14.21 5.35 6.59
CA LYS A 3 13.05 5.86 7.32
C LYS A 3 11.77 5.89 6.47
N VAL A 4 11.88 6.20 5.17
CA VAL A 4 10.72 6.23 4.27
C VAL A 4 10.15 4.82 4.06
N SER A 5 11.00 3.81 3.93
CA SER A 5 10.58 2.41 3.85
C SER A 5 9.91 1.94 5.14
N GLU A 6 10.40 2.35 6.30
CA GLU A 6 9.80 2.01 7.61
C GLU A 6 8.41 2.63 7.76
N ASP A 7 8.25 3.91 7.40
CA ASP A 7 6.95 4.60 7.44
C ASP A 7 5.94 3.98 6.46
N ILE A 8 6.39 3.61 5.26
CA ILE A 8 5.57 2.87 4.29
C ILE A 8 5.14 1.51 4.88
N ASN A 9 6.08 0.76 5.45
CA ASN A 9 5.77 -0.54 6.05
C ASN A 9 4.70 -0.42 7.14
N HIS A 10 4.77 0.63 7.95
CA HIS A 10 3.78 0.90 9.00
C HIS A 10 2.39 1.19 8.44
N ILE A 11 2.30 1.91 7.32
CA ILE A 11 1.03 2.14 6.62
C ILE A 11 0.44 0.82 6.13
N LEU A 12 1.25 -0.02 5.47
CA LEU A 12 0.80 -1.30 4.95
C LEU A 12 0.38 -2.25 6.07
N ALA A 13 1.15 -2.33 7.15
CA ALA A 13 0.87 -3.19 8.29
C ALA A 13 -0.43 -2.81 9.03
N LYS A 14 -0.79 -1.53 9.03
CA LYS A 14 -2.08 -1.04 9.55
C LYS A 14 -3.25 -1.21 8.59
N TRP A 15 -2.97 -1.24 7.29
CA TRP A 15 -3.98 -1.50 6.29
C TRP A 15 -4.51 -2.93 6.40
N ASP A 16 -3.59 -3.90 6.48
CA ASP A 16 -3.87 -5.32 6.74
C ASP A 16 -5.16 -5.85 6.08
N PRO A 17 -5.26 -5.78 4.74
CA PRO A 17 -6.50 -6.09 4.03
C PRO A 17 -6.98 -7.54 4.18
N ILE A 18 -6.09 -8.46 4.60
CA ILE A 18 -6.41 -9.87 4.87
C ILE A 18 -6.58 -10.18 6.37
N GLY A 19 -6.35 -9.21 7.26
CA GLY A 19 -6.58 -9.35 8.71
C GLY A 19 -5.63 -10.31 9.42
N VAL A 20 -4.37 -10.40 8.98
CA VAL A 20 -3.35 -11.29 9.62
C VAL A 20 -2.74 -10.69 10.88
N GLY A 21 -3.01 -9.42 11.16
CA GLY A 21 -2.49 -8.66 12.28
C GLY A 21 -1.17 -7.95 11.95
N GLU A 22 -0.97 -6.78 12.59
CA GLU A 22 0.14 -5.86 12.32
C GLU A 22 1.52 -6.53 12.38
N ASN A 23 1.73 -7.49 13.29
CA ASN A 23 3.01 -8.21 13.40
C ASN A 23 3.32 -9.05 12.16
N ILE A 24 2.35 -9.81 11.64
CA ILE A 24 2.54 -10.65 10.45
C ILE A 24 2.61 -9.76 9.20
N ALA A 25 1.71 -8.78 9.11
CA ALA A 25 1.68 -7.82 8.02
C ALA A 25 3.00 -7.03 7.91
N THR A 26 3.60 -6.65 9.04
CA THR A 26 4.92 -5.97 9.09
C THR A 26 6.03 -6.79 8.45
N ASP A 27 5.98 -8.13 8.48
CA ASP A 27 7.02 -8.97 7.89
C ASP A 27 6.72 -9.33 6.44
N GLU A 28 5.48 -9.69 6.13
CA GLU A 28 5.06 -10.08 4.77
C GLU A 28 5.06 -8.89 3.80
N TYR A 29 4.55 -7.73 4.22
CA TYR A 29 4.33 -6.61 3.29
C TYR A 29 5.59 -5.83 2.93
N LYS A 30 6.71 -6.12 3.60
CA LYS A 30 8.04 -5.60 3.24
C LYS A 30 8.41 -5.92 1.79
N GLY A 31 7.92 -7.04 1.26
CA GLY A 31 8.16 -7.46 -0.12
C GLY A 31 7.64 -6.46 -1.17
N TYR A 32 6.61 -5.69 -0.85
CA TYR A 32 5.98 -4.74 -1.77
C TYR A 32 6.65 -3.36 -1.78
N ILE A 33 7.40 -3.02 -0.73
CA ILE A 33 7.96 -1.68 -0.51
C ILE A 33 8.85 -1.19 -1.67
N PRO A 34 9.76 -2.00 -2.25
CA PRO A 34 10.62 -1.51 -3.34
C PRO A 34 9.83 -1.05 -4.56
N MET A 35 8.76 -1.77 -4.92
CA MET A 35 7.91 -1.40 -6.04
C MET A 35 7.04 -0.18 -5.71
N ILE A 36 6.49 -0.11 -4.50
CA ILE A 36 5.74 1.07 -4.03
C ILE A 36 6.62 2.32 -4.14
N LEU A 37 7.85 2.28 -3.64
CA LEU A 37 8.80 3.40 -3.71
C LEU A 37 9.06 3.88 -5.15
N HIS A 38 9.17 2.93 -6.09
CA HIS A 38 9.37 3.24 -7.51
C HIS A 38 8.15 3.96 -8.11
N LEU A 39 6.94 3.57 -7.72
CA LEU A 39 5.68 4.05 -8.30
C LEU A 39 5.08 5.28 -7.58
N LEU A 40 5.57 5.65 -6.40
CA LEU A 40 5.10 6.83 -5.64
C LEU A 40 4.98 8.15 -6.43
N PRO A 41 5.83 8.45 -7.44
CA PRO A 41 5.65 9.64 -8.28
C PRO A 41 4.42 9.58 -9.19
N ASN A 42 3.90 8.40 -9.52
CA ASN A 42 2.75 8.20 -10.39
C ASN A 42 1.58 7.54 -9.62
N ARG A 43 0.63 8.37 -9.19
CA ARG A 43 -0.54 7.93 -8.42
C ARG A 43 -1.35 6.85 -9.13
N GLN A 44 -1.51 6.93 -10.45
CA GLN A 44 -2.32 5.96 -11.19
C GLN A 44 -1.64 4.59 -11.19
N GLU A 45 -0.36 4.53 -11.55
CA GLU A 45 0.40 3.27 -11.55
C GLU A 45 0.50 2.67 -10.15
N LEU A 46 0.65 3.50 -9.10
CA LEU A 46 0.61 3.02 -7.71
C LEU A 46 -0.75 2.39 -7.36
N MET A 47 -1.86 3.01 -7.77
CA MET A 47 -3.19 2.43 -7.54
C MET A 47 -3.37 1.10 -8.26
N GLU A 48 -2.99 1.03 -9.54
CA GLU A 48 -3.06 -0.19 -10.35
C GLU A 48 -2.19 -1.32 -9.75
N TYR A 49 -1.01 -0.99 -9.25
CA TYR A 49 -0.14 -1.94 -8.56
C TYR A 49 -0.76 -2.47 -7.26
N LEU A 50 -1.30 -1.60 -6.41
CA LEU A 50 -1.92 -2.02 -5.15
C LEU A 50 -3.20 -2.85 -5.41
N GLU A 51 -3.98 -2.53 -6.44
CA GLU A 51 -5.10 -3.35 -6.89
C GLU A 51 -4.65 -4.76 -7.32
N ASN A 52 -3.57 -4.84 -8.11
CA ASN A 52 -2.98 -6.12 -8.49
C ASN A 52 -2.50 -6.92 -7.28
N VAL A 53 -1.88 -6.28 -6.28
CA VAL A 53 -1.45 -6.94 -5.04
C VAL A 53 -2.66 -7.54 -4.30
N LEU A 54 -3.74 -6.76 -4.13
CA LEU A 54 -4.96 -7.26 -3.48
C LEU A 54 -5.53 -8.48 -4.21
N MET A 55 -5.67 -8.40 -5.53
CA MET A 55 -6.34 -9.45 -6.30
C MET A 55 -5.47 -10.68 -6.54
N ASN A 56 -4.23 -10.48 -7.01
CA ASN A 56 -3.40 -11.55 -7.57
C ASN A 56 -2.38 -12.10 -6.58
N GLU A 57 -1.85 -11.26 -5.69
CA GLU A 57 -0.87 -11.69 -4.68
C GLU A 57 -1.57 -12.17 -3.39
N MET A 58 -2.61 -11.46 -2.96
CA MET A 58 -3.37 -11.76 -1.73
C MET A 58 -4.65 -12.57 -1.97
N GLY A 59 -5.13 -12.67 -3.21
CA GLY A 59 -6.32 -13.45 -3.56
C GLY A 59 -7.64 -12.83 -3.05
N LEU A 60 -7.69 -11.53 -2.83
CA LEU A 60 -8.89 -10.81 -2.37
C LEU A 60 -9.83 -10.46 -3.53
N ASP A 61 -11.13 -10.43 -3.24
CA ASP A 61 -12.18 -10.01 -4.18
C ASP A 61 -12.31 -8.47 -4.23
N TYR A 62 -11.19 -7.79 -4.51
CA TYR A 62 -11.19 -6.35 -4.74
C TYR A 62 -12.01 -6.02 -5.99
N ASN A 63 -12.75 -4.91 -5.94
CA ASN A 63 -13.60 -4.46 -7.03
C ASN A 63 -13.62 -2.93 -7.09
N SER A 64 -13.05 -2.34 -8.13
CA SER A 64 -12.99 -0.89 -8.32
C SER A 64 -14.36 -0.23 -8.51
N ASN A 65 -15.41 -0.98 -8.87
CA ASN A 65 -16.79 -0.49 -8.89
C ASN A 65 -17.45 -0.47 -7.50
N ASN A 66 -16.87 -1.17 -6.52
CA ASN A 66 -17.31 -1.08 -5.12
C ASN A 66 -16.71 0.18 -4.50
N LYS A 67 -17.58 1.14 -4.17
CA LYS A 67 -17.18 2.44 -3.60
C LYS A 67 -16.36 2.31 -2.32
N ASN A 68 -16.63 1.31 -1.48
CA ASN A 68 -15.90 1.11 -0.24
C ASN A 68 -14.48 0.60 -0.52
N HIS A 69 -14.34 -0.37 -1.43
CA HIS A 69 -13.04 -0.90 -1.84
C HIS A 69 -12.18 0.20 -2.47
N LEU A 70 -12.78 0.96 -3.41
CA LEU A 70 -12.09 2.07 -4.06
C LEU A 70 -11.68 3.16 -3.06
N TYR A 71 -12.58 3.53 -2.14
CA TYR A 71 -12.30 4.55 -1.13
C TYR A 71 -11.14 4.13 -0.22
N ASP A 72 -11.14 2.88 0.24
CA ASP A 72 -10.09 2.35 1.10
C ASP A 72 -8.72 2.34 0.40
N LEU A 73 -8.66 1.82 -0.84
CA LEU A 73 -7.45 1.82 -1.65
C LEU A 73 -6.93 3.25 -1.91
N GLN A 74 -7.83 4.19 -2.22
CA GLN A 74 -7.47 5.59 -2.43
C GLN A 74 -6.89 6.22 -1.16
N LYS A 75 -7.42 5.89 0.02
CA LYS A 75 -6.93 6.38 1.30
C LYS A 75 -5.50 5.91 1.55
N ILE A 76 -5.21 4.62 1.34
CA ILE A 76 -3.86 4.06 1.48
C ILE A 76 -2.90 4.68 0.48
N CYS A 77 -3.30 4.78 -0.80
CA CYS A 77 -2.51 5.43 -1.83
C CYS A 77 -2.15 6.88 -1.46
N ASN A 78 -3.11 7.65 -0.95
CA ASN A 78 -2.85 9.03 -0.54
C ASN A 78 -1.88 9.10 0.66
N SER A 79 -2.02 8.22 1.66
CA SER A 79 -1.10 8.17 2.81
C SER A 79 0.33 7.83 2.41
N LEU A 80 0.52 6.92 1.45
CA LEU A 80 1.84 6.56 0.92
C LEU A 80 2.50 7.76 0.21
N ILE A 81 1.74 8.46 -0.64
CA ILE A 81 2.22 9.66 -1.35
C ILE A 81 2.59 10.77 -0.37
N GLU A 82 1.79 11.00 0.67
CA GLU A 82 2.05 12.03 1.68
C GLU A 82 3.36 11.78 2.43
N ILE A 83 3.60 10.54 2.88
CA ILE A 83 4.88 10.15 3.52
C ILE A 83 6.05 10.42 2.58
N TYR A 84 5.96 9.99 1.32
CA TYR A 84 7.03 10.19 0.34
C TYR A 84 7.35 11.68 0.11
N GLN A 85 6.32 12.51 -0.01
CA GLN A 85 6.49 13.95 -0.18
C GLN A 85 7.11 14.62 1.05
N ASN A 86 6.81 14.13 2.25
CA ASN A 86 7.40 14.65 3.49
C ASN A 86 8.87 14.29 3.65
N HIS A 87 9.31 13.14 3.14
CA HIS A 87 10.74 12.75 3.12
C HIS A 87 11.56 13.41 2.00
N LYS A 88 10.90 13.96 0.97
CA LYS A 88 11.55 14.74 -0.10
C LYS A 88 11.84 16.20 0.27
N LYS A 89 11.23 16.71 1.33
CA LYS A 89 11.42 18.08 1.84
C LYS A 89 12.67 18.15 2.72
#